data_AF-A0A7X6SIN3-F1
#
_entry.id   AF-A0A7X6SIN3-F1
#
_cell.length_a   1.000
_cell.length_b   1.000
_cell.length_c   1.000
_cell.angle_alpha   90.00
_cell.angle_beta   90.00
_cell.angle_gamma   90.00
#
_symmetry.space_group_name_H-M   'P 1'
#
loop_
_entity.id
_entity.type
_entity.pdbx_description
1 polymer ?
#
loop_
_entity_poly.entity_id
_entity_poly.type
_entity_poly.pdbx_seq_one_letter_code
_entity_poly.pdbx_strand_id
1 'polypeptide(L)'
;QMSAEGRSINVTLIFSLERYAEVMEAYISGLERAVEAGATDLSHIASVASFFISRVDSEVDKRLEAIGTADALDLRGQAAYTQGRLAYEMFLKTFAGERWEALAAKGARVQRPLWASTSTKNPEYPATLYIDTLIGPDSVNTVPDATLVAFEESGTVQRTVDANFAEAHALWDAVGAIVDLDDVADQLEREGVASFIAAYDDLLTVLANKAATF
;
A
#
# COMPACT_ATOMS: atom_id res chain seq x y z
N GLN A 1 19.87 0.03 -1.33
CA GLN A 1 21.07 -0.17 -0.50
C GLN A 1 20.82 -1.24 0.56
N MET A 2 19.87 -1.02 1.47
CA MET A 2 19.56 -1.94 2.57
C MET A 2 19.37 -3.41 2.13
N SER A 3 18.62 -3.68 1.05
CA SER A 3 18.46 -5.04 0.53
C SER A 3 19.75 -5.64 -0.05
N ALA A 4 20.61 -4.81 -0.66
CA ALA A 4 21.93 -5.24 -1.14
C ALA A 4 22.86 -5.64 0.00
N GLU A 5 22.70 -5.01 1.17
CA GLU A 5 23.40 -5.36 2.41
C GLU A 5 22.76 -6.54 3.16
N GLY A 6 21.79 -7.24 2.57
CA GLY A 6 21.13 -8.39 3.19
C GLY A 6 20.10 -8.04 4.26
N ARG A 7 19.63 -6.79 4.35
CA ARG A 7 18.69 -6.33 5.39
C ARG A 7 17.24 -6.45 4.93
N SER A 8 16.39 -6.92 5.84
CA SER A 8 14.93 -6.92 5.63
C SER A 8 14.31 -5.55 5.88
N ILE A 9 13.33 -5.14 5.07
CA ILE A 9 12.79 -3.78 5.07
C ILE A 9 11.26 -3.79 4.93
N ASN A 10 10.58 -3.02 5.76
CA ASN A 10 9.24 -2.54 5.48
C ASN A 10 9.35 -1.15 4.85
N VAL A 11 8.99 -1.03 3.56
CA VAL A 11 8.89 0.27 2.89
C VAL A 11 7.50 0.83 3.17
N THR A 12 7.41 2.09 3.58
CA THR A 12 6.13 2.72 3.98
C THR A 12 5.84 4.02 3.23
N LEU A 13 4.65 4.57 3.46
CA LEU A 13 4.14 5.79 2.83
C LEU A 13 4.09 5.70 1.29
N ILE A 14 3.54 4.61 0.77
CA ILE A 14 3.30 4.44 -0.67
C ILE A 14 1.84 4.78 -0.96
N PHE A 15 1.61 5.80 -1.80
CA PHE A 15 0.28 6.33 -2.15
C PHE A 15 -0.03 6.31 -3.65
N SER A 16 0.94 5.97 -4.50
CA SER A 16 0.77 5.91 -5.96
C SER A 16 1.30 4.62 -6.55
N LEU A 17 0.75 4.27 -7.71
CA LEU A 17 1.24 3.16 -8.53
C LEU A 17 2.67 3.41 -9.02
N GLU A 18 2.99 4.66 -9.39
CA GLU A 18 4.34 5.05 -9.81
C GLU A 18 5.35 4.83 -8.69
N ARG A 19 5.08 5.36 -7.48
CA ARG A 19 5.95 5.15 -6.32
C ARG A 19 6.09 3.66 -6.00
N TYR A 20 5.02 2.88 -6.15
CA TYR A 20 5.10 1.45 -5.93
C TYR A 20 5.99 0.73 -6.93
N ALA A 21 5.95 1.11 -8.22
CA ALA A 21 6.87 0.60 -9.24
C ALA A 21 8.34 0.86 -8.86
N GLU A 22 8.65 2.09 -8.44
CA GLU A 22 10.00 2.47 -8.02
C GLU A 22 10.47 1.65 -6.80
N VAL A 23 9.57 1.39 -5.85
CA VAL A 23 9.86 0.58 -4.65
C VAL A 23 10.18 -0.87 -5.01
N MET A 24 9.40 -1.47 -5.91
CA MET A 24 9.66 -2.84 -6.37
C MET A 24 10.97 -2.93 -7.17
N GLU A 25 11.24 -1.94 -8.04
CA GLU A 25 12.50 -1.86 -8.78
C GLU A 25 13.70 -1.69 -7.83
N ALA A 26 13.58 -0.85 -6.80
CA ALA A 26 14.62 -0.68 -5.79
C ALA A 26 14.90 -1.97 -5.00
N TYR A 27 13.88 -2.80 -4.79
CA TYR A 27 14.03 -4.10 -4.16
C TYR A 27 14.76 -5.10 -5.07
N ILE A 28 14.30 -5.27 -6.31
CA ILE A 28 14.91 -6.19 -7.29
C ILE A 28 16.38 -5.80 -7.54
N SER A 29 16.66 -4.53 -7.86
CA SER A 29 18.02 -4.02 -8.04
C SER A 29 18.87 -4.10 -6.76
N GLY A 30 18.23 -4.09 -5.59
CA GLY A 30 18.88 -4.38 -4.31
C GLY A 30 19.39 -5.81 -4.22
N LEU A 31 18.54 -6.78 -4.58
CA LEU A 31 18.90 -8.20 -4.58
C LEU A 31 19.95 -8.53 -5.64
N GLU A 32 19.85 -7.95 -6.83
CA GLU A 32 20.85 -8.12 -7.90
C GLU A 32 22.23 -7.67 -7.44
N ARG A 33 22.33 -6.50 -6.79
CA ARG A 33 23.59 -6.01 -6.21
C ARG A 33 24.13 -6.92 -5.11
N ALA A 34 23.26 -7.56 -4.30
CA ALA A 34 23.72 -8.54 -3.32
C ALA A 34 24.40 -9.73 -4.03
N VAL A 35 23.81 -10.23 -5.11
CA VAL A 35 24.37 -11.33 -5.91
C VAL A 35 25.69 -10.91 -6.56
N GLU A 36 25.76 -9.72 -7.15
CA GLU A 36 26.99 -9.17 -7.73
C GLU A 36 28.11 -9.01 -6.69
N ALA A 37 27.76 -8.69 -5.44
CA ALA A 37 28.67 -8.64 -4.30
C ALA A 37 29.05 -10.03 -3.72
N GLY A 38 28.54 -11.12 -4.32
CA GLY A 38 28.89 -12.49 -3.96
C GLY A 38 27.87 -13.23 -3.09
N ALA A 39 26.67 -12.68 -2.86
CA ALA A 39 25.62 -13.40 -2.14
C ALA A 39 25.13 -14.62 -2.94
N THR A 40 25.18 -15.80 -2.31
CA THR A 40 24.73 -17.07 -2.90
C THR A 40 23.37 -17.54 -2.38
N ASP A 41 22.87 -16.93 -1.31
CA ASP A 41 21.56 -17.19 -0.70
C ASP A 41 20.88 -15.84 -0.40
N LEU A 42 19.64 -15.68 -0.83
CA LEU A 42 18.81 -14.48 -0.62
C LEU A 42 17.62 -14.75 0.31
N SER A 43 17.46 -15.98 0.82
CA SER A 43 16.28 -16.42 1.57
C SER A 43 16.00 -15.66 2.88
N HIS A 44 17.03 -15.04 3.42
CA HIS A 44 16.98 -14.24 4.64
C HIS A 44 16.61 -12.76 4.40
N ILE A 45 16.50 -12.32 3.13
CA ILE A 45 16.14 -10.95 2.77
C ILE A 45 14.63 -10.89 2.48
N ALA A 46 13.85 -10.41 3.45
CA ALA A 46 12.42 -10.20 3.28
C ALA A 46 12.08 -8.72 3.10
N SER A 47 11.04 -8.43 2.34
CA SER A 47 10.49 -7.08 2.28
C SER A 47 8.98 -7.08 2.15
N VAL A 48 8.36 -6.01 2.64
CA VAL A 48 6.96 -5.66 2.40
C VAL A 48 6.91 -4.21 1.92
N ALA A 49 5.93 -3.90 1.09
CA ALA A 49 5.66 -2.56 0.60
C ALA A 49 4.30 -2.09 1.11
N SER A 50 4.32 -1.23 2.13
CA SER A 50 3.11 -0.71 2.80
C SER A 50 2.43 0.35 1.93
N PHE A 51 1.45 -0.10 1.18
CA PHE A 51 0.58 0.67 0.29
C PHE A 51 -0.66 1.14 1.07
N PHE A 52 -0.85 2.46 1.16
CA PHE A 52 -1.88 3.06 2.00
C PHE A 52 -3.22 3.11 1.26
N ILE A 53 -4.28 2.59 1.91
CA ILE A 53 -5.60 2.44 1.30
C ILE A 53 -6.53 3.59 1.69
N SER A 54 -7.05 3.62 2.92
CA SER A 54 -8.19 4.49 3.28
C SER A 54 -7.95 6.00 3.10
N ARG A 55 -6.68 6.44 3.11
CA ARG A 55 -6.33 7.85 2.92
C ARG A 55 -6.63 8.33 1.50
N VAL A 56 -6.54 7.43 0.52
CA VAL A 56 -6.83 7.72 -0.88
C VAL A 56 -8.31 8.06 -1.04
N ASP A 57 -9.22 7.20 -0.57
CA ASP A 57 -10.66 7.51 -0.63
C ASP A 57 -11.02 8.76 0.16
N SER A 58 -10.38 9.00 1.32
CA SER A 58 -10.68 10.20 2.11
C SER A 58 -10.41 11.50 1.34
N GLU A 59 -9.32 11.55 0.57
CA GLU A 59 -8.99 12.73 -0.25
C GLU A 59 -9.73 12.73 -1.59
N VAL A 60 -9.86 11.58 -2.26
CA VAL A 60 -10.58 11.48 -3.54
C VAL A 60 -12.08 11.76 -3.34
N ASP A 61 -12.72 11.19 -2.34
CA ASP A 61 -14.15 11.43 -2.05
C ASP A 61 -14.40 12.91 -1.78
N LYS A 62 -13.53 13.58 -1.01
CA LYS A 62 -13.60 15.03 -0.78
C LYS A 62 -13.54 15.83 -2.09
N ARG A 63 -12.68 15.44 -3.03
CA ARG A 63 -12.58 16.10 -4.35
C ARG A 63 -13.83 15.81 -5.21
N LEU A 64 -14.31 14.57 -5.22
CA LEU A 64 -15.54 14.18 -5.93
C LEU A 64 -16.78 14.90 -5.38
N GLU A 65 -16.88 15.05 -4.07
CA GLU A 65 -17.96 15.79 -3.40
C GLU A 65 -17.93 17.28 -3.71
N ALA A 66 -16.75 17.87 -3.79
CA ALA A 66 -16.60 19.27 -4.20
C ALA A 66 -17.04 19.51 -5.66
N ILE A 67 -16.90 18.51 -6.53
CA ILE A 67 -17.40 18.54 -7.90
C ILE A 67 -18.93 18.36 -7.95
N GLY A 68 -19.48 17.44 -7.16
CA GLY A 68 -20.91 17.35 -6.84
C GLY A 68 -21.84 16.90 -7.97
N THR A 69 -21.31 16.48 -9.13
CA THR A 69 -22.11 15.86 -10.20
C THR A 69 -22.49 14.43 -9.83
N ALA A 70 -23.60 13.91 -10.36
CA ALA A 70 -24.03 12.52 -10.12
C ALA A 70 -22.91 11.51 -10.44
N ASP A 71 -22.30 11.62 -11.62
CA ASP A 71 -21.20 10.75 -12.05
C ASP A 71 -19.99 10.78 -11.10
N ALA A 72 -19.67 11.94 -10.51
CA ALA A 72 -18.59 12.05 -9.52
C ALA A 72 -18.97 11.42 -8.18
N LEU A 73 -20.19 11.64 -7.71
CA LEU A 73 -20.67 11.09 -6.44
C LEU A 73 -20.83 9.57 -6.47
N ASP A 74 -21.12 9.00 -7.64
CA ASP A 74 -21.20 7.55 -7.87
C ASP A 74 -19.83 6.87 -7.76
N LEU A 75 -18.72 7.60 -7.91
CA LEU A 75 -17.35 7.06 -7.81
C LEU A 75 -16.78 7.04 -6.38
N ARG A 76 -17.50 7.56 -5.39
CA ARG A 76 -17.01 7.65 -4.01
C ARG A 76 -16.78 6.27 -3.38
N GLY A 77 -15.73 6.16 -2.57
CA GLY A 77 -15.35 4.92 -1.88
C GLY A 77 -14.80 3.83 -2.80
N GLN A 78 -14.51 4.17 -4.07
CA GLN A 78 -14.09 3.22 -5.08
C GLN A 78 -12.63 3.37 -5.50
N ALA A 79 -11.98 4.49 -5.19
CA ALA A 79 -10.63 4.78 -5.68
C ALA A 79 -9.57 3.93 -4.97
N ALA A 80 -9.63 3.81 -3.65
CA ALA A 80 -8.56 3.21 -2.85
C ALA A 80 -8.42 1.70 -3.09
N TYR A 81 -9.51 0.94 -3.04
CA TYR A 81 -9.43 -0.50 -3.31
C TYR A 81 -9.09 -0.77 -4.77
N THR A 82 -9.56 0.07 -5.70
CA THR A 82 -9.22 -0.03 -7.12
C THR A 82 -7.73 0.17 -7.35
N GLN A 83 -7.15 1.20 -6.75
CA GLN A 83 -5.71 1.42 -6.77
C GLN A 83 -4.95 0.23 -6.17
N GLY A 84 -5.43 -0.34 -5.06
CA GLY A 84 -4.85 -1.55 -4.46
C GLY A 84 -4.87 -2.76 -5.39
N ARG A 85 -5.96 -2.96 -6.15
CA ARG A 85 -6.05 -4.03 -7.17
C ARG A 85 -5.05 -3.80 -8.32
N LEU A 86 -4.91 -2.57 -8.79
CA LEU A 86 -3.92 -2.24 -9.82
C LEU A 86 -2.48 -2.38 -9.32
N ALA A 87 -2.20 -1.99 -8.07
CA ALA A 87 -0.92 -2.25 -7.43
C ALA A 87 -0.65 -3.76 -7.38
N TYR A 88 -1.63 -4.58 -7.01
CA TYR A 88 -1.49 -6.03 -7.03
C TYR A 88 -1.20 -6.59 -8.43
N GLU A 89 -1.83 -6.05 -9.47
CA GLU A 89 -1.52 -6.44 -10.85
C GLU A 89 -0.05 -6.12 -11.21
N MET A 90 0.44 -4.94 -10.82
CA MET A 90 1.85 -4.56 -11.04
C MET A 90 2.81 -5.47 -10.27
N PHE A 91 2.45 -5.85 -9.04
CA PHE A 91 3.19 -6.82 -8.25
C PHE A 91 3.33 -8.15 -8.98
N LEU A 92 2.22 -8.72 -9.48
CA LEU A 92 2.24 -9.98 -10.22
C LEU A 92 3.14 -9.91 -11.46
N LYS A 93 3.10 -8.79 -12.19
CA LYS A 93 3.94 -8.57 -13.38
C LYS A 93 5.42 -8.40 -13.03
N THR A 94 5.72 -7.71 -11.94
CA THR A 94 7.10 -7.36 -11.55
C THR A 94 7.86 -8.55 -10.99
N PHE A 95 7.18 -9.39 -10.20
CA PHE A 95 7.74 -10.61 -9.61
C PHE A 95 7.49 -11.85 -10.47
N ALA A 96 7.70 -11.71 -11.78
CA ALA A 96 7.59 -12.78 -12.76
C ALA A 96 8.66 -12.62 -13.86
N GLY A 97 8.84 -13.67 -14.67
CA GLY A 97 9.76 -13.67 -15.80
C GLY A 97 11.23 -13.85 -15.42
N GLU A 98 12.08 -13.91 -16.44
CA GLU A 98 13.48 -14.37 -16.33
C GLU A 98 14.30 -13.61 -15.28
N ARG A 99 14.14 -12.27 -15.20
CA ARG A 99 14.84 -11.43 -14.23
C ARG A 99 14.51 -11.85 -12.79
N TRP A 100 13.24 -12.06 -12.49
CA TRP A 100 12.80 -12.50 -11.16
C TRP A 100 13.19 -13.95 -10.89
N GLU A 101 12.99 -14.85 -11.86
CA GLU A 101 13.30 -16.27 -11.73
C GLU A 101 14.78 -16.54 -11.41
N ALA A 102 15.70 -15.73 -11.97
CA ALA A 102 17.12 -15.80 -11.65
C ALA A 102 17.44 -15.49 -10.17
N LEU A 103 16.71 -14.55 -9.56
CA LEU A 103 16.83 -14.22 -8.15
C LEU A 103 16.12 -15.24 -7.26
N ALA A 104 14.93 -15.68 -7.67
CA ALA A 104 14.16 -16.71 -6.95
C ALA A 104 14.91 -18.04 -6.88
N ALA A 105 15.66 -18.41 -7.92
CA ALA A 105 16.55 -19.59 -7.93
C ALA A 105 17.66 -19.52 -6.87
N LYS A 106 17.97 -18.33 -6.35
CA LYS A 106 18.91 -18.08 -5.24
C LYS A 106 18.19 -17.90 -3.89
N GLY A 107 16.90 -18.22 -3.82
CA GLY A 107 16.09 -18.14 -2.60
C GLY A 107 15.42 -16.79 -2.35
N ALA A 108 15.45 -15.85 -3.31
CA ALA A 108 14.76 -14.56 -3.14
C ALA A 108 13.25 -14.75 -2.88
N ARG A 109 12.68 -13.85 -2.08
CA ARG A 109 11.25 -13.83 -1.73
C ARG A 109 10.61 -12.60 -2.34
N VAL A 110 9.39 -12.71 -2.86
CA VAL A 110 8.68 -11.54 -3.40
C VAL A 110 8.54 -10.45 -2.34
N GLN A 111 8.64 -9.18 -2.73
CA GLN A 111 8.28 -8.08 -1.83
C GLN A 111 6.75 -7.99 -1.80
N ARG A 112 6.17 -8.55 -0.74
CA ARG A 112 4.71 -8.65 -0.62
C ARG A 112 4.07 -7.26 -0.54
N PRO A 113 3.01 -6.95 -1.31
CA PRO A 113 2.19 -5.79 -1.03
C PRO A 113 1.60 -5.92 0.37
N LEU A 114 1.66 -4.83 1.12
CA LEU A 114 1.08 -4.71 2.45
C LEU A 114 0.04 -3.60 2.42
N TRP A 115 -1.22 -3.94 2.62
CA TRP A 115 -2.33 -3.00 2.69
C TRP A 115 -2.33 -2.32 4.06
N ALA A 116 -1.95 -1.04 4.08
CA ALA A 116 -1.86 -0.21 5.27
C ALA A 116 -3.04 0.77 5.33
N SER A 117 -3.37 1.24 6.54
CA SER A 117 -4.49 2.14 6.77
C SER A 117 -5.80 1.59 6.19
N THR A 118 -6.19 0.37 6.59
CA THR A 118 -7.35 -0.35 6.05
C THR A 118 -8.61 -0.21 6.90
N SER A 119 -8.65 0.74 7.84
CA SER A 119 -9.89 1.12 8.53
C SER A 119 -10.71 2.04 7.65
N THR A 120 -11.95 1.64 7.36
CA THR A 120 -12.96 2.49 6.73
C THR A 120 -13.17 3.79 7.53
N LYS A 121 -13.13 4.94 6.85
CA LYS A 121 -13.27 6.28 7.48
C LYS A 121 -14.66 6.87 7.33
N ASN A 122 -15.35 6.54 6.24
CA ASN A 122 -16.72 6.96 5.99
C ASN A 122 -17.70 5.94 6.62
N PRO A 123 -18.58 6.34 7.56
CA PRO A 123 -19.55 5.44 8.18
C PRO A 123 -20.62 4.89 7.22
N GLU A 124 -20.77 5.48 6.03
CA GLU A 124 -21.68 4.95 4.99
C GLU A 124 -21.13 3.68 4.33
N TYR A 125 -19.83 3.41 4.46
CA TYR A 125 -19.19 2.23 3.88
C TYR A 125 -19.09 1.09 4.90
N PRO A 126 -19.10 -0.17 4.45
CA PRO A 126 -18.84 -1.31 5.34
C PRO A 126 -17.51 -1.16 6.09
N ALA A 127 -17.49 -1.47 7.38
CA ALA A 127 -16.27 -1.42 8.20
C ALA A 127 -15.17 -2.39 7.70
N THR A 128 -15.56 -3.40 6.94
CA THR A 128 -14.69 -4.44 6.37
C THR A 128 -14.28 -4.18 4.92
N LEU A 129 -14.77 -3.08 4.29
CA LEU A 129 -14.65 -2.80 2.86
C LEU A 129 -13.24 -3.10 2.30
N TYR A 130 -12.21 -2.53 2.92
CA TYR A 130 -10.84 -2.65 2.40
C TYR A 130 -10.20 -4.02 2.67
N ILE A 131 -10.64 -4.75 3.69
CA ILE A 131 -10.16 -6.12 3.90
C ILE A 131 -10.82 -7.01 2.85
N ASP A 132 -12.15 -6.97 2.75
CA ASP A 132 -12.94 -7.83 1.87
C ASP A 132 -12.53 -7.69 0.40
N THR A 133 -12.12 -6.50 -0.03
CA THR A 133 -11.79 -6.19 -1.44
C THR A 133 -10.33 -6.45 -1.82
N LEU A 134 -9.43 -6.71 -0.88
CA LEU A 134 -7.98 -6.79 -1.12
C LEU A 134 -7.34 -8.13 -0.68
N ILE A 135 -8.15 -9.16 -0.44
CA ILE A 135 -7.63 -10.50 -0.10
C ILE A 135 -7.05 -11.15 -1.36
N GLY A 136 -5.77 -11.56 -1.28
CA GLY A 136 -5.10 -12.35 -2.30
C GLY A 136 -3.77 -12.96 -1.83
N PRO A 137 -3.21 -13.92 -2.60
CA PRO A 137 -1.97 -14.57 -2.23
C PRO A 137 -0.80 -13.59 -2.18
N ASP A 138 0.19 -13.91 -1.33
CA ASP A 138 1.41 -13.13 -1.17
C ASP A 138 1.18 -11.65 -0.81
N SER A 139 0.05 -11.36 -0.17
CA SER A 139 -0.26 -10.03 0.39
C SER A 139 -0.31 -10.07 1.91
N VAL A 140 -0.20 -8.90 2.52
CA VAL A 140 -0.36 -8.68 3.97
C VAL A 140 -1.37 -7.57 4.17
N ASN A 141 -2.20 -7.66 5.20
CA ASN A 141 -3.02 -6.53 5.64
C ASN A 141 -2.64 -6.20 7.09
N THR A 142 -2.30 -4.94 7.36
CA THR A 142 -2.08 -4.45 8.72
C THR A 142 -3.32 -3.73 9.21
N VAL A 143 -4.06 -4.40 10.07
CA VAL A 143 -5.37 -3.95 10.54
C VAL A 143 -5.28 -3.44 11.98
N PRO A 144 -5.93 -2.31 12.31
CA PRO A 144 -6.15 -1.94 13.71
C PRO A 144 -7.15 -2.87 14.39
N ASP A 145 -7.07 -2.99 15.72
CA ASP A 145 -7.91 -3.90 16.52
C ASP A 145 -9.41 -3.75 16.23
N ALA A 146 -9.91 -2.51 16.12
CA ALA A 146 -11.33 -2.27 15.82
C ALA A 146 -11.76 -2.79 14.44
N THR A 147 -10.88 -2.69 13.43
CA THR A 147 -11.16 -3.21 12.09
C THR A 147 -11.08 -4.74 12.09
N LEU A 148 -10.17 -5.33 12.88
CA LEU A 148 -10.10 -6.78 13.05
C LEU A 148 -11.38 -7.33 13.67
N VAL A 149 -11.88 -6.72 14.75
CA VAL A 149 -13.16 -7.11 15.38
C VAL A 149 -14.32 -7.04 14.38
N ALA A 150 -14.43 -5.94 13.63
CA ALA A 150 -15.48 -5.81 12.61
C ALA A 150 -15.40 -6.89 11.52
N PHE A 151 -14.18 -7.28 11.13
CA PHE A 151 -13.95 -8.37 10.18
C PHE A 151 -14.28 -9.74 10.75
N GLU A 152 -13.99 -10.01 12.02
CA GLU A 152 -14.39 -11.25 12.69
C GLU A 152 -15.92 -11.39 12.77
N GLU A 153 -16.65 -10.29 12.93
CA GLU A 153 -18.11 -10.29 13.03
C GLU A 153 -18.81 -10.41 11.66
N SER A 154 -18.26 -9.79 10.62
CA SER A 154 -19.00 -9.56 9.35
C SER A 154 -18.16 -9.63 8.08
N GLY A 155 -16.87 -9.97 8.18
CA GLY A 155 -15.96 -10.04 7.05
C GLY A 155 -16.25 -11.18 6.09
N THR A 156 -15.84 -11.01 4.84
CA THR A 156 -15.97 -12.02 3.78
C THR A 156 -14.60 -12.55 3.38
N VAL A 157 -14.33 -13.82 3.69
CA VAL A 157 -13.06 -14.48 3.32
C VAL A 157 -13.16 -15.01 1.89
N GLN A 158 -12.78 -14.18 0.92
CA GLN A 158 -12.75 -14.53 -0.49
C GLN A 158 -11.56 -13.86 -1.20
N ARG A 159 -10.91 -14.55 -2.14
CA ARG A 159 -9.91 -13.93 -3.02
C ARG A 159 -10.61 -12.92 -3.95
N THR A 160 -10.28 -11.65 -3.81
CA THR A 160 -10.96 -10.52 -4.47
C THR A 160 -10.02 -9.57 -5.17
N VAL A 161 -8.76 -9.45 -4.70
CA VAL A 161 -7.80 -8.47 -5.20
C VAL A 161 -7.54 -8.57 -6.70
N ASP A 162 -7.67 -9.76 -7.28
CA ASP A 162 -7.41 -10.06 -8.69
C ASP A 162 -8.64 -10.62 -9.42
N ALA A 163 -9.84 -10.36 -8.90
CA ALA A 163 -11.08 -10.87 -9.48
C ALA A 163 -11.33 -10.37 -10.92
N ASN A 164 -11.05 -9.08 -11.20
CA ASN A 164 -11.26 -8.47 -12.52
C ASN A 164 -10.39 -7.20 -12.72
N PHE A 165 -9.21 -7.32 -13.34
CA PHE A 165 -8.37 -6.15 -13.57
C PHE A 165 -8.94 -5.17 -14.60
N ALA A 166 -9.71 -5.64 -15.59
CA ALA A 166 -10.28 -4.77 -16.62
C ALA A 166 -11.27 -3.76 -16.02
N GLU A 167 -12.10 -4.21 -15.09
CA GLU A 167 -12.98 -3.33 -14.31
C GLU A 167 -12.18 -2.34 -13.45
N ALA A 168 -11.11 -2.80 -12.80
CA ALA A 168 -10.26 -1.92 -11.99
C ALA A 168 -9.61 -0.82 -12.84
N HIS A 169 -9.11 -1.13 -14.04
CA HIS A 169 -8.60 -0.14 -14.98
C HIS A 169 -9.68 0.86 -15.39
N ALA A 170 -10.87 0.37 -15.80
CA ALA A 170 -11.96 1.26 -16.22
C ALA A 170 -12.42 2.22 -15.12
N LEU A 171 -12.48 1.74 -13.87
CA LEU A 171 -12.86 2.53 -12.71
C LEU A 171 -11.75 3.54 -12.35
N TRP A 172 -10.48 3.13 -12.39
CA TRP A 172 -9.36 4.03 -12.16
C TRP A 172 -9.31 5.14 -13.21
N ASP A 173 -9.49 4.81 -14.49
CA ASP A 173 -9.57 5.77 -15.59
C ASP A 173 -10.75 6.74 -15.41
N ALA A 174 -11.91 6.24 -14.97
CA ALA A 174 -13.08 7.08 -14.70
C ALA A 174 -12.84 8.08 -13.57
N VAL A 175 -12.18 7.65 -12.48
CA VAL A 175 -11.78 8.56 -11.39
C VAL A 175 -10.74 9.56 -11.91
N GLY A 176 -9.72 9.11 -12.64
CA GLY A 176 -8.64 9.93 -13.16
C GLY A 176 -9.08 10.96 -14.22
N ALA A 177 -10.22 10.72 -14.88
CA ALA A 177 -10.83 11.70 -15.78
C ALA A 177 -11.45 12.89 -15.05
N ILE A 178 -11.72 12.77 -13.74
CA ILE A 178 -12.45 13.76 -12.93
C ILE A 178 -11.55 14.34 -11.84
N VAL A 179 -10.65 13.55 -11.29
CA VAL A 179 -9.73 13.91 -10.20
C VAL A 179 -8.29 13.70 -10.65
N ASP A 180 -7.44 14.70 -10.42
CA ASP A 180 -5.99 14.58 -10.61
C ASP A 180 -5.40 13.65 -9.54
N LEU A 181 -5.17 12.39 -9.92
CA LEU A 181 -4.69 11.33 -9.02
C LEU A 181 -3.21 11.49 -8.67
N ASP A 182 -2.43 12.17 -9.50
CA ASP A 182 -1.03 12.46 -9.23
C ASP A 182 -0.94 13.54 -8.13
N ASP A 183 -1.74 14.61 -8.23
CA ASP A 183 -1.81 15.62 -7.18
C ASP A 183 -2.37 15.06 -5.85
N VAL A 184 -3.33 14.12 -5.91
CA VAL A 184 -3.78 13.38 -4.72
C VAL A 184 -2.61 12.65 -4.07
N ALA A 185 -1.86 11.86 -4.84
CA ALA A 185 -0.74 11.09 -4.31
C ALA A 185 0.34 11.99 -3.70
N ASP A 186 0.69 13.08 -4.39
CA ASP A 186 1.64 14.08 -3.95
C ASP A 186 1.23 14.75 -2.64
N GLN A 187 -0.05 15.12 -2.52
CA GLN A 187 -0.60 15.67 -1.29
C GLN A 187 -0.51 14.66 -0.15
N LEU A 188 -0.95 13.42 -0.39
CA LEU A 188 -0.94 12.36 0.62
C LEU A 188 0.48 11.98 1.07
N GLU A 189 1.46 12.00 0.17
CA GLU A 189 2.87 11.78 0.50
C GLU A 189 3.39 12.90 1.42
N ARG A 190 3.15 14.17 1.07
CA ARG A 190 3.54 15.32 1.89
C ARG A 190 2.89 15.31 3.28
N GLU A 191 1.58 15.10 3.33
CA GLU A 191 0.83 15.01 4.59
C GLU A 191 1.25 13.80 5.42
N GLY A 192 1.51 12.67 4.76
CA GLY A 192 2.03 11.45 5.37
C GLY A 192 3.34 11.70 6.10
N VAL A 193 4.32 12.28 5.42
CA VAL A 193 5.63 12.63 5.99
C VAL A 193 5.47 13.63 7.14
N ALA A 194 4.70 14.70 6.94
CA ALA A 194 4.47 15.71 7.98
C ALA A 194 3.84 15.10 9.25
N SER A 195 2.85 14.21 9.10
CA SER A 195 2.19 13.55 10.24
C SER A 195 3.15 12.63 11.01
N PHE A 196 4.09 11.99 10.32
CA PHE A 196 5.10 11.13 10.95
C PHE A 196 6.13 11.94 11.72
N ILE A 197 6.58 13.08 11.17
CA ILE A 197 7.48 14.00 11.87
C ILE A 197 6.82 14.52 13.15
N ALA A 198 5.58 15.02 13.04
CA ALA A 198 4.84 15.54 14.19
C ALA A 198 4.66 14.50 15.30
N ALA A 199 4.25 13.27 14.94
CA ALA A 199 4.10 12.19 15.91
C ALA A 199 5.43 11.81 16.60
N TYR A 200 6.56 11.93 15.89
CA TYR A 200 7.88 11.70 16.46
C TYR A 200 8.30 12.80 17.43
N ASP A 201 8.07 14.07 17.07
CA ASP A 201 8.36 15.22 17.95
C ASP A 201 7.51 15.18 19.24
N ASP A 202 6.25 14.78 19.12
CA ASP A 202 5.37 14.56 20.28
C ASP A 202 5.92 13.45 21.19
N LEU A 203 6.38 12.33 20.62
CA LEU A 203 7.00 11.26 21.38
C LEU A 203 8.24 11.75 22.14
N LEU A 204 9.12 12.51 21.48
CA LEU A 204 10.32 13.07 22.12
C LEU A 204 9.95 14.03 23.26
N THR A 205 8.93 14.86 23.07
CA THR A 205 8.42 15.76 24.11
C THR A 205 7.93 14.98 25.33
N VAL A 206 7.16 13.90 25.12
CA VAL A 206 6.67 13.04 26.20
C VAL A 206 7.83 12.38 26.96
N LEU A 207 8.83 11.87 26.24
CA LEU A 207 10.02 11.25 26.85
C LEU A 207 10.85 12.25 27.65
N ALA A 208 11.06 13.46 27.13
CA ALA A 208 11.78 14.52 27.82
C ALA A 208 11.07 14.94 29.11
N ASN A 209 9.74 15.12 29.05
CA ASN A 209 8.93 15.43 30.22
C ASN A 209 9.03 14.33 31.29
N LYS A 210 8.94 13.06 30.88
CA LYS A 210 9.06 11.94 31.80
C LYS A 210 10.44 11.86 32.44
N ALA A 211 11.51 12.05 31.66
CA ALA A 211 12.88 12.05 32.14
C ALA A 211 13.16 13.18 33.14
N ALA A 212 12.54 14.35 32.95
CA ALA A 212 12.67 15.49 33.88
C ALA A 212 11.92 15.30 35.21
N THR A 213 10.98 14.35 35.28
CA THR A 213 10.22 14.02 36.50
C THR A 213 10.79 12.84 37.30
N PHE A 214 11.87 12.23 36.81
CA PHE A 214 12.68 11.24 37.54
C PHE A 214 13.82 11.93 38.30
#